data_AF-A0A7V8W3V8-F1
#
_entry.id   AF-A0A7V8W3V8-F1
#
_cell.length_a   1.000
_cell.length_b   1.000
_cell.length_c   1.000
_cell.angle_alpha   90.00
_cell.angle_beta   90.00
_cell.angle_gamma   90.00
#
_symmetry.space_group_name_H-M   'P 1'
#
loop_
_entity.id
_entity.type
_entity.pdbx_description
1 polymer ?
#
loop_
_entity_poly.entity_id
_entity_poly.type
_entity_poly.pdbx_seq_one_letter_code
_entity_poly.pdbx_strand_id
1 'polypeptide(L)'
;MKNFYAAYTRVVFGTTYYFVKKYGTFPEFKNVSDVLEGYGMHTDFNSACNIAEIDNDTIRQQLLNSIQEANFGKVVSMNVVKSLSASNG
;
A
#
# COMPACT_ATOMS: atom_id res chain seq x y z
N MET A 1 4.00 13.58 -13.85
CA MET A 1 3.77 12.16 -13.48
C MET A 1 4.22 11.96 -12.05
N LYS A 2 3.43 11.26 -11.23
CA LYS A 2 3.80 10.93 -9.84
C LYS A 2 3.78 9.41 -9.67
N ASN A 3 4.62 8.90 -8.77
CA ASN A 3 4.66 7.48 -8.48
C ASN A 3 3.94 7.19 -7.16
N PHE A 4 3.19 6.09 -7.15
CA PHE A 4 2.59 5.50 -5.96
C PHE A 4 3.14 4.08 -5.79
N TYR A 5 3.37 3.66 -4.56
CA TYR A 5 3.97 2.37 -4.26
C TYR A 5 3.12 1.63 -3.24
N ALA A 6 3.01 0.31 -3.39
CA ALA A 6 2.32 -0.54 -2.43
C ALA A 6 3.11 -1.83 -2.21
N ALA A 7 3.13 -2.31 -0.96
CA ALA A 7 3.73 -3.59 -0.63
C ALA A 7 2.87 -4.35 0.38
N TYR A 8 2.86 -5.68 0.26
CA TYR A 8 2.16 -6.58 1.17
C TYR A 8 2.81 -7.96 1.15
N THR A 9 2.52 -8.77 2.17
CA THR A 9 2.94 -10.18 2.22
C THR A 9 1.76 -11.11 2.03
N ARG A 10 2.01 -12.27 1.43
CA ARG A 10 1.07 -13.41 1.47
C ARG A 10 1.82 -14.71 1.65
N VAL A 11 1.19 -15.64 2.37
CA VAL A 11 1.65 -17.01 2.46
C VAL A 11 1.12 -17.79 1.27
N VAL A 12 2.01 -18.35 0.46
CA VAL A 12 1.71 -19.19 -0.71
C VAL A 12 2.41 -20.53 -0.48
N PHE A 13 1.64 -21.62 -0.40
CA PHE A 13 2.14 -22.96 -0.08
C PHE A 13 3.05 -23.01 1.16
N GLY A 14 2.66 -22.31 2.23
CA GLY A 14 3.44 -22.26 3.48
C GLY A 14 4.67 -21.34 3.45
N THR A 15 4.98 -20.72 2.31
CA THR A 15 6.10 -19.79 2.15
C THR A 15 5.60 -18.36 2.09
N THR A 16 6.20 -17.45 2.86
CA THR A 16 5.87 -16.02 2.82
C THR A 16 6.55 -15.37 1.61
N TYR A 17 5.75 -14.70 0.78
CA TYR A 17 6.21 -13.89 -0.34
C TYR A 17 5.91 -12.42 -0.09
N TYR A 18 6.84 -11.57 -0.50
CA TYR A 18 6.67 -10.13 -0.60
C TYR A 18 6.17 -9.77 -2.00
N PHE A 19 5.12 -8.98 -2.04
CA PHE A 19 4.54 -8.41 -3.23
C PHE A 19 4.78 -6.91 -3.21
N VAL A 20 5.42 -6.38 -4.24
CA VAL A 20 5.79 -4.97 -4.35
C VAL A 20 5.25 -4.43 -5.68
N LYS A 21 4.57 -3.29 -5.64
CA LYS A 21 3.93 -2.66 -6.80
C LYS A 21 4.35 -1.20 -6.91
N LYS A 22 4.69 -0.79 -8.12
CA LYS A 22 4.99 0.59 -8.52
C LYS A 22 3.95 1.03 -9.54
N TYR A 23 3.28 2.13 -9.25
CA TYR A 23 2.22 2.70 -10.06
C TYR A 23 2.61 4.11 -10.52
N GLY A 24 2.34 4.42 -11.78
CA GLY A 24 2.43 5.75 -12.34
C GLY A 24 1.05 6.40 -12.42
N THR A 25 0.91 7.60 -11.87
CA THR A 25 -0.31 8.40 -11.98
C THR A 25 -0.09 9.67 -12.81
N PHE A 26 -1.09 9.99 -13.62
CA PHE A 26 -1.10 11.13 -14.53
C PHE A 26 -2.13 12.16 -14.05
N PRO A 27 -1.76 13.06 -13.12
CA PRO A 27 -2.71 14.00 -12.51
C PRO A 27 -3.33 14.98 -13.51
N GLU A 28 -2.69 15.16 -14.67
CA GLU A 28 -3.16 15.98 -15.79
C GLU A 28 -4.49 15.45 -16.39
N PHE A 29 -4.75 14.14 -16.29
CA PHE A 29 -5.93 13.50 -16.85
C PHE A 29 -6.92 13.11 -15.75
N LYS A 30 -8.16 13.61 -15.85
CA LYS A 30 -9.24 13.21 -14.95
C LYS A 30 -9.74 11.80 -15.30
N ASN A 31 -10.03 10.99 -14.28
CA ASN A 31 -10.61 9.65 -14.40
C ASN A 31 -9.76 8.61 -15.14
N VAL A 32 -8.44 8.79 -15.20
CA VAL A 32 -7.54 7.76 -15.70
C VAL A 32 -7.04 6.91 -14.52
N SER A 33 -7.14 5.60 -14.66
CA SER A 33 -6.61 4.67 -13.67
C SER A 33 -5.08 4.74 -13.60
N ASP A 34 -4.54 4.52 -12.42
CA ASP A 34 -3.09 4.42 -12.24
C ASP A 34 -2.54 3.24 -13.05
N VAL A 35 -1.40 3.46 -13.69
CA VAL A 35 -0.73 2.45 -14.52
C VAL A 35 0.21 1.65 -13.64
N LEU A 36 0.10 0.32 -13.66
CA LEU A 36 1.07 -0.54 -13.00
C LEU A 36 2.35 -0.57 -13.85
N GLU A 37 3.43 0.02 -13.33
CA GLU A 37 4.70 0.14 -14.05
C GLU A 37 5.72 -0.89 -13.61
N GLY A 38 5.63 -1.36 -12.36
CA GLY A 38 6.54 -2.36 -11.81
C GLY A 38 5.83 -3.30 -10.85
N TYR A 39 6.15 -4.59 -10.95
CA TYR A 39 5.58 -5.62 -10.10
C TYR A 39 6.63 -6.68 -9.75
N GLY A 40 6.93 -6.81 -8.46
CA GLY A 40 7.86 -7.78 -7.93
C GLY A 40 7.20 -8.74 -6.96
N MET A 41 7.49 -10.03 -7.13
CA MET A 41 7.09 -11.09 -6.21
C MET A 41 8.31 -11.95 -5.88
N HIS A 42 8.74 -11.94 -4.62
CA HIS A 42 9.88 -12.74 -4.17
C HIS A 42 9.80 -13.05 -2.68
N THR A 43 10.49 -14.10 -2.22
CA THR A 43 10.57 -14.46 -0.79
C THR A 43 11.46 -13.50 0.02
N ASP A 44 12.36 -12.81 -0.67
CA ASP A 44 13.19 -11.71 -0.16
C ASP A 44 12.63 -10.36 -0.62
N PHE A 45 12.45 -9.43 0.33
CA PHE A 45 11.86 -8.12 0.08
C PHE A 45 12.69 -7.27 -0.89
N ASN A 46 14.01 -7.23 -0.71
CA ASN A 46 14.89 -6.42 -1.55
C ASN A 46 14.87 -6.90 -3.01
N SER A 47 14.85 -8.22 -3.19
CA SER A 47 14.70 -8.84 -4.51
C SER A 47 13.35 -8.48 -5.14
N ALA A 48 12.25 -8.49 -4.37
CA ALA A 48 10.95 -8.02 -4.88
C ALA A 48 10.99 -6.53 -5.28
N CYS A 49 11.67 -5.67 -4.51
CA CYS A 49 11.86 -4.26 -4.88
C CYS A 49 12.71 -4.09 -6.15
N ASN A 50 13.75 -4.90 -6.33
CA ASN A 50 14.58 -4.88 -7.53
C ASN A 50 13.75 -5.26 -8.77
N ILE A 51 12.93 -6.32 -8.68
CA ILE A 51 12.05 -6.74 -9.78
C ILE A 51 11.01 -5.65 -10.13
N ALA A 52 10.52 -4.93 -9.13
CA ALA A 52 9.59 -3.82 -9.31
C ALA A 52 10.26 -2.50 -9.74
N GLU A 53 11.57 -2.48 -9.97
CA GLU A 53 12.36 -1.29 -10.32
C GLU A 53 12.18 -0.12 -9.33
N ILE A 54 12.26 -0.44 -8.04
CA ILE A 54 12.23 0.53 -6.94
C ILE A 54 13.60 0.57 -6.30
N ASP A 55 14.48 1.48 -6.72
CA ASP A 55 15.87 1.54 -6.23
C ASP A 55 16.09 2.52 -5.07
N ASN A 56 15.08 3.32 -4.73
CA ASN A 56 15.19 4.31 -3.68
C ASN A 56 15.05 3.67 -2.29
N ASP A 57 16.12 3.68 -1.49
CA ASP A 57 16.16 3.07 -0.16
C ASP A 57 15.13 3.63 0.82
N THR A 58 14.84 4.93 0.76
CA THR A 58 13.82 5.56 1.62
C THR A 58 12.43 4.99 1.31
N ILE A 59 12.10 4.82 0.03
CA ILE A 59 10.83 4.21 -0.39
C ILE A 59 10.79 2.73 0.03
N ARG A 60 11.89 1.98 -0.14
CA ARG A 60 11.97 0.59 0.33
C ARG A 60 11.71 0.47 1.83
N GLN A 61 12.33 1.32 2.63
CA GLN A 61 12.12 1.36 4.09
C GLN A 61 10.67 1.68 4.45
N GLN A 62 10.05 2.68 3.80
CA GLN A 62 8.65 3.02 4.02
C GLN A 62 7.71 1.84 3.70
N LEU A 63 7.95 1.15 2.57
CA LEU A 63 7.19 -0.02 2.17
C LEU A 63 7.34 -1.17 3.17
N LEU A 64 8.56 -1.45 3.61
CA LEU A 64 8.81 -2.48 4.61
C LEU A 64 8.11 -2.17 5.95
N ASN A 65 8.17 -0.92 6.40
CA ASN A 65 7.51 -0.48 7.62
C ASN A 65 5.97 -0.62 7.50
N SER A 66 5.40 -0.26 6.34
CA SER A 66 3.96 -0.40 6.10
C SER A 66 3.47 -1.86 6.16
N ILE A 67 4.29 -2.81 5.71
CA ILE A 67 4.00 -4.25 5.83
C ILE A 67 3.97 -4.65 7.31
N GLN A 68 4.94 -4.19 8.10
CA GLN A 68 5.02 -4.51 9.51
C GLN A 68 3.82 -3.94 10.27
N GLU A 69 3.48 -2.66 10.05
CA GLU A 69 2.31 -2.01 10.65
C GLU A 69 0.99 -2.73 10.31
N ALA A 70 0.85 -3.21 9.06
CA ALA A 70 -0.33 -3.98 8.65
C ALA A 70 -0.48 -5.31 9.41
N ASN A 71 0.64 -5.95 9.78
CA ASN A 71 0.62 -7.20 10.55
C ASN A 71 0.24 -7.01 12.02
N PHE A 72 0.40 -5.80 12.58
CA PHE A 72 0.12 -5.54 14.00
C PHE A 72 -1.32 -5.10 14.30
N GLY A 73 -2.21 -5.04 13.30
CA GLY A 73 -3.61 -4.66 13.50
C GLY A 73 -3.73 -3.19 13.88
N LYS A 74 -4.04 -2.33 12.91
CA LYS A 74 -4.20 -0.90 13.15
C LYS A 74 -5.48 -0.63 13.96
N VAL A 75 -5.35 -0.19 15.20
CA VAL A 75 -6.47 0.30 16.01
C VAL A 75 -6.97 1.62 15.40
N VAL A 76 -8.20 1.63 14.90
CA VAL A 76 -8.86 2.83 14.38
C VAL A 76 -9.91 3.28 15.41
N SER A 77 -9.67 4.43 16.04
CA SER A 77 -10.66 5.05 16.92
C SER A 77 -11.84 5.57 16.10
N MET A 78 -13.01 4.98 16.29
CA MET A 78 -14.26 5.48 15.72
C MET A 78 -14.81 6.62 16.58
N ASN A 79 -14.86 7.83 16.03
CA ASN A 79 -15.62 8.93 16.63
C ASN A 79 -17.10 8.72 16.33
N VAL A 80 -17.87 8.27 17.33
CA VAL A 80 -19.32 8.18 17.23
C VAL A 80 -19.89 9.60 17.29
N VAL A 81 -20.29 10.14 16.14
CA VAL A 81 -21.06 11.38 16.08
C VAL A 81 -22.48 11.10 16.62
N LYS A 82 -22.77 11.66 17.80
CA LYS A 82 -24.12 11.65 18.38
C LYS A 82 -24.99 12.60 17.58
N SER A 83 -25.82 12.09 16.67
CA SER A 83 -26.84 12.88 15.99
C SER A 83 -27.87 13.35 17.01
N LEU A 84 -27.88 14.64 17.31
CA LEU A 84 -28.98 15.32 17.99
C LEU A 84 -30.12 15.50 16.98
N SER A 85 -31.11 14.59 17.01
CA SER A 85 -32.42 14.90 16.43
C SER A 85 -33.28 15.55 17.51
N ALA A 86 -33.31 16.88 17.50
CA ALA A 86 -34.38 17.62 18.14
C ALA A 86 -35.66 17.41 17.31
N SER A 87 -36.72 16.88 17.92
CA SER A 87 -38.08 16.98 17.39
C SER A 87 -38.92 17.71 18.44
N ASN A 88 -39.20 18.98 18.17
CA ASN A 88 -40.26 19.71 18.84
C ASN A 88 -41.61 19.10 18.43
N GLY A 89 -42.46 18.82 19.42
CA GLY A 89 -43.87 18.48 19.27
C GLY A 89 -44.62 18.97 20.50
#